data_AF-D2W5G3-F1
#
_entry.id   AF-D2W5G3-F1
#
_cell.length_a   1.000
_cell.length_b   1.000
_cell.length_c   1.000
_cell.angle_alpha   90.00
_cell.angle_beta   90.00
_cell.angle_gamma   90.00
#
_symmetry.space_group_name_H-M   'P 1'
#
loop_
_entity.id
_entity.type
_entity.pdbx_description
1 polymer ?
#
loop_
_entity_poly.entity_id
_entity_poly.type
_entity_poly.pdbx_seq_one_letter_code
_entity_poly.pdbx_strand_id
1 'polypeptide(L)'
;MATELTIEQKESILLNFLRSELGMKADTSYHAQSDTVDDWLKAVEGRYVDSDQVKFKLCKNFFLNHKKKKQNKFYGVACTDTQVEMNALSKNLGLGSGNLRFADSAELTNYLDILPGNVTPLAFHLLHPKVQEKRPDVLVSTEENPSIVSNMKTLTIIVDAKILRKSKEFTTMLLFHPLHNCASTSMSQDEFIKYMKECLGEDAWMQVIVYDFETNAKLSVNDV
;
A
#
# COMPACT_ATOMS: atom_id res chain seq x y z
N MET A 1 4.16 29.84 0.42
CA MET A 1 4.66 28.63 -0.26
C MET A 1 4.67 27.53 0.78
N ALA A 2 3.92 26.45 0.60
CA ALA A 2 4.05 25.30 1.50
C ALA A 2 5.45 24.71 1.28
N THR A 3 6.25 24.66 2.33
CA THR A 3 7.60 24.08 2.27
C THR A 3 7.46 22.58 2.06
N GLU A 4 8.20 22.02 1.09
CA GLU A 4 8.25 20.58 0.86
C GLU A 4 8.86 19.89 2.08
N LEU A 5 8.15 18.89 2.63
CA LEU A 5 8.63 18.13 3.79
C LEU A 5 9.72 17.14 3.38
N THR A 6 10.72 16.96 4.24
CA THR A 6 11.73 15.90 4.06
C THR A 6 11.10 14.52 4.27
N ILE A 7 11.77 13.47 3.78
CA ILE A 7 11.27 12.10 3.93
C ILE A 7 11.14 11.69 5.41
N GLU A 8 12.05 12.14 6.28
CA GLU A 8 12.02 11.88 7.72
C GLU A 8 10.83 12.57 8.39
N GLN A 9 10.46 13.77 7.94
CA GLN A 9 9.27 14.46 8.43
C GLN A 9 7.99 13.73 8.00
N LYS A 10 7.94 13.28 6.74
CA LYS A 10 6.82 12.48 6.21
C LYS A 10 6.68 11.15 6.97
N GLU A 11 7.79 10.44 7.20
CA GLU A 11 7.85 9.21 7.98
C GLU A 11 7.38 9.45 9.42
N SER A 12 7.89 10.49 10.09
CA SER A 12 7.49 10.81 11.46
C SER A 12 5.99 11.08 11.59
N ILE A 13 5.38 11.77 10.62
CA ILE A 13 3.92 11.97 10.57
C ILE A 13 3.19 10.64 10.44
N LEU A 14 3.63 9.76 9.52
CA LEU A 14 3.06 8.43 9.35
C LEU A 14 3.17 7.59 10.64
N LEU A 15 4.36 7.47 11.24
CA LEU A 15 4.55 6.62 12.41
C LEU A 15 3.78 7.14 13.63
N ASN A 16 3.71 8.46 13.81
CA ASN A 16 2.85 9.07 14.84
C ASN A 16 1.37 8.79 14.58
N PHE A 17 0.91 8.86 13.32
CA PHE A 17 -0.46 8.51 12.97
C PHE A 17 -0.77 7.04 13.31
N LEU A 18 0.10 6.10 12.92
CA LEU A 18 -0.11 4.68 13.23
C LEU A 18 -0.18 4.42 14.74
N ARG A 19 0.77 4.95 15.52
CA ARG A 19 0.92 4.61 16.94
C ARG A 19 0.04 5.44 17.85
N SER A 20 0.03 6.75 17.67
CA SER A 20 -0.64 7.69 18.59
C SER A 20 -2.09 7.92 18.20
N GLU A 21 -2.39 8.06 16.90
CA GLU A 21 -3.76 8.35 16.45
C GLU A 21 -4.59 7.06 16.31
N LEU A 22 -4.02 6.01 15.71
CA LEU A 22 -4.71 4.73 15.53
C LEU A 22 -4.46 3.73 16.67
N GLY A 23 -3.54 3.99 17.59
CA GLY A 23 -3.25 3.10 18.71
C GLY A 23 -2.70 1.72 18.28
N MET A 24 -2.06 1.64 17.11
CA MET A 24 -1.49 0.40 16.59
C MET A 24 -0.17 0.08 17.29
N LYS A 25 0.13 -1.22 17.41
CA LYS A 25 1.40 -1.79 17.86
C LYS A 25 2.44 -1.89 16.74
N ALA A 26 2.20 -1.22 15.61
CA ALA A 26 3.07 -1.26 14.46
C ALA A 26 4.52 -0.90 14.82
N ASP A 27 5.44 -1.79 14.47
CA ASP A 27 6.86 -1.70 14.82
C ASP A 27 7.73 -1.53 13.58
N THR A 28 8.68 -0.60 13.64
CA THR A 28 9.51 -0.20 12.49
C THR A 28 10.96 -0.55 12.76
N SER A 29 11.57 -1.25 11.81
CA SER A 29 12.99 -1.62 11.83
C SER A 29 13.71 -0.93 10.70
N TYR A 30 14.78 -0.22 11.05
CA TYR A 30 15.68 0.41 10.07
C TYR A 30 16.74 -0.58 9.63
N HIS A 31 17.04 -0.58 8.34
CA HIS A 31 17.99 -1.49 7.72
C HIS A 31 18.57 -0.86 6.45
N ALA A 32 19.67 -1.41 5.94
CA ALA A 32 20.19 -0.99 4.65
C ALA A 32 19.19 -1.27 3.52
N GLN A 33 19.22 -0.46 2.46
CA GLN A 33 18.45 -0.74 1.25
C GLN A 33 18.84 -2.12 0.69
N SER A 34 17.86 -2.84 0.16
CA SER A 34 18.05 -4.17 -0.42
C SER A 34 17.32 -4.26 -1.75
N ASP A 35 17.99 -4.79 -2.77
CA ASP A 35 17.42 -4.97 -4.11
C ASP A 35 16.72 -6.34 -4.26
N THR A 36 17.07 -7.30 -3.40
CA THR A 36 16.51 -8.65 -3.40
C THR A 36 15.90 -9.00 -2.04
N VAL A 37 14.99 -9.98 -2.02
CA VAL A 37 14.39 -10.49 -0.77
C VAL A 37 15.45 -11.13 0.12
N ASP A 38 16.42 -11.84 -0.45
CA ASP A 38 17.51 -12.48 0.30
C ASP A 38 18.40 -11.44 0.98
N ASP A 39 18.68 -10.32 0.30
CA ASP A 39 19.45 -9.23 0.90
C ASP A 39 18.64 -8.51 1.98
N TRP A 40 17.33 -8.35 1.79
CA TRP A 40 16.44 -7.81 2.81
C TRP A 40 16.43 -8.69 4.06
N LEU A 41 16.35 -10.02 3.91
CA LEU A 41 16.41 -10.97 5.03
C LEU A 41 17.72 -10.86 5.83
N LYS A 42 18.85 -10.66 5.15
CA LYS A 42 20.14 -10.38 5.81
C LYS A 42 20.11 -9.03 6.53
N ALA A 43 19.56 -8.00 5.89
CA ALA A 43 19.56 -6.63 6.41
C ALA A 43 18.68 -6.47 7.66
N VAL A 44 17.66 -7.31 7.84
CA VAL A 44 16.81 -7.31 9.04
C VAL A 44 17.33 -8.21 10.16
N GLU A 45 18.50 -8.83 10.00
CA GLU A 45 19.25 -9.58 11.03
C GLU A 45 18.41 -10.55 11.88
N GLY A 46 17.47 -11.26 11.27
CA GLY A 46 16.61 -12.22 11.98
C GLY A 46 15.51 -11.59 12.87
N ARG A 47 15.20 -10.31 12.69
CA ARG A 47 14.09 -9.65 13.39
C ARG A 47 12.72 -10.15 12.99
N TYR A 48 12.56 -10.56 11.73
CA TYR A 48 11.31 -11.06 11.17
C TYR A 48 11.46 -12.54 10.83
N VAL A 49 11.42 -13.38 11.86
CA VAL A 49 11.60 -14.83 11.73
C VAL A 49 10.27 -15.53 11.99
N ASP A 50 9.89 -16.37 11.04
CA ASP A 50 8.72 -17.22 11.16
C ASP A 50 8.85 -18.19 12.33
N SER A 51 7.73 -18.41 13.02
CA SER A 51 7.56 -19.43 14.05
C SER A 51 6.27 -20.20 13.81
N ASP A 52 5.94 -21.15 14.67
CA ASP A 52 4.64 -21.84 14.60
C ASP A 52 3.47 -20.91 14.91
N GLN A 53 3.70 -19.84 15.70
CA GLN A 53 2.64 -18.91 16.13
C GLN A 53 2.54 -17.66 15.27
N VAL A 54 3.62 -17.27 14.57
CA VAL A 54 3.71 -16.02 13.81
C VAL A 54 4.37 -16.27 12.47
N LYS A 55 3.75 -15.78 11.40
CA LYS A 55 4.31 -15.77 10.04
C LYS A 55 4.43 -14.34 9.54
N PHE A 56 5.59 -13.98 9.01
CA PHE A 56 5.85 -12.67 8.43
C PHE A 56 5.69 -12.73 6.91
N LYS A 57 4.94 -11.77 6.36
CA LYS A 57 4.76 -11.63 4.91
C LYS A 57 5.26 -10.28 4.47
N LEU A 58 6.34 -10.30 3.70
CA LEU A 58 6.79 -9.12 2.96
C LEU A 58 5.79 -8.83 1.84
N CYS A 59 5.37 -7.57 1.74
CA CYS A 59 4.43 -7.13 0.73
C CYS A 59 5.12 -6.28 -0.33
N LYS A 60 4.67 -6.44 -1.58
CA LYS A 60 5.02 -5.60 -2.72
C LYS A 60 3.79 -4.85 -3.21
N ASN A 61 4.05 -3.72 -3.85
CA ASN A 61 3.00 -2.83 -4.33
C ASN A 61 3.24 -2.45 -5.79
N PHE A 62 2.16 -2.22 -6.51
CA PHE A 62 2.23 -1.86 -7.92
C PHE A 62 1.23 -0.78 -8.26
N PHE A 63 1.66 0.16 -9.10
CA PHE A 63 0.85 1.27 -9.59
C PHE A 63 0.66 1.12 -11.09
N LEU A 64 -0.60 1.02 -11.53
CA LEU A 64 -0.96 0.70 -12.91
C LEU A 64 -1.89 1.77 -13.49
N ASN A 65 -1.91 1.85 -14.82
CA ASN A 65 -2.93 2.56 -15.57
C ASN A 65 -3.62 1.63 -16.57
N HIS A 66 -4.82 2.03 -16.98
CA HIS A 66 -5.46 1.43 -18.14
C HIS A 66 -4.78 1.92 -19.44
N LYS A 67 -4.35 0.99 -20.29
CA LYS A 67 -3.60 1.22 -21.53
C LYS A 67 -4.16 2.34 -22.41
N LYS A 68 -5.50 2.39 -22.57
CA LYS A 68 -6.20 3.38 -23.41
C LYS A 68 -6.85 4.52 -22.62
N LYS A 69 -7.06 4.34 -21.32
CA LYS A 69 -7.81 5.26 -20.45
C LYS A 69 -6.88 5.63 -19.30
N LYS A 70 -5.81 6.37 -19.61
CA LYS A 70 -4.68 6.58 -18.69
C LYS A 70 -5.08 7.25 -17.36
N GLN A 71 -6.24 7.92 -17.32
CA GLN A 71 -6.84 8.48 -16.11
C GLN A 71 -7.37 7.39 -15.14
N ASN A 72 -7.70 6.20 -15.64
CA ASN A 72 -8.08 5.07 -14.80
C ASN A 72 -6.80 4.46 -14.21
N LYS A 73 -6.54 4.77 -12.95
CA LYS A 73 -5.39 4.31 -12.20
C LYS A 73 -5.78 3.20 -11.22
N PHE A 74 -4.85 2.28 -11.00
CA PHE A 74 -5.01 1.16 -10.10
C PHE A 74 -3.83 1.09 -9.15
N TYR A 75 -4.10 0.75 -7.90
CA TYR A 75 -3.09 0.51 -6.88
C TYR A 75 -3.26 -0.90 -6.34
N GLY A 76 -2.20 -1.70 -6.41
CA GLY A 76 -2.21 -3.08 -5.95
C GLY A 76 -1.30 -3.32 -4.75
N VAL A 77 -1.78 -4.10 -3.79
CA VAL A 77 -1.01 -4.64 -2.66
C VAL A 77 -1.02 -6.17 -2.77
N ALA A 78 0.16 -6.80 -2.77
CA ALA A 78 0.28 -8.26 -2.81
C ALA A 78 1.45 -8.76 -1.95
N CYS A 79 1.43 -10.04 -1.55
CA CYS A 79 2.62 -10.63 -0.94
C CYS A 79 3.76 -10.71 -1.98
N THR A 80 5.00 -10.60 -1.55
CA THR A 80 6.16 -10.55 -2.47
C THR A 80 6.29 -11.81 -3.30
N ASP A 81 5.93 -12.96 -2.75
CA ASP A 81 5.90 -14.28 -3.40
C ASP A 81 4.69 -14.49 -4.34
N THR A 82 3.66 -13.65 -4.27
CA THR A 82 2.49 -13.74 -5.16
C THR A 82 2.88 -13.42 -6.61
N GLN A 83 2.58 -14.33 -7.53
CA GLN A 83 2.75 -14.11 -8.97
C GLN A 83 1.58 -13.27 -9.52
N VAL A 84 1.88 -12.07 -10.03
CA VAL A 84 0.85 -11.14 -10.53
C VAL A 84 0.77 -11.23 -12.06
N GLU A 85 -0.14 -12.07 -12.56
CA GLU A 85 -0.36 -12.22 -14.01
C GLU A 85 -1.30 -11.13 -14.54
N MET A 86 -0.74 -10.18 -15.28
CA MET A 86 -1.43 -8.96 -15.71
C MET A 86 -2.59 -9.22 -16.66
N ASN A 87 -2.52 -10.25 -17.51
CA ASN A 87 -3.59 -10.51 -18.48
C ASN A 87 -4.83 -11.08 -17.80
N ALA A 88 -4.66 -12.04 -16.89
CA ALA A 88 -5.70 -12.64 -16.06
C ALA A 88 -6.34 -11.57 -15.17
N LEU A 89 -5.52 -10.76 -14.49
CA LEU A 89 -6.02 -9.65 -13.67
C LEU A 89 -6.87 -8.70 -14.52
N SER A 90 -6.34 -8.21 -15.64
CA SER A 90 -7.03 -7.29 -16.55
C SER A 90 -8.35 -7.88 -17.09
N LYS A 91 -8.36 -9.17 -17.45
CA LYS A 91 -9.57 -9.89 -17.90
C LYS A 91 -10.62 -10.00 -16.80
N ASN A 92 -10.22 -10.42 -15.60
CA ASN A 92 -11.13 -10.69 -14.48
C ASN A 92 -11.66 -9.42 -13.81
N LEU A 93 -10.94 -8.30 -13.96
CA LEU A 93 -11.46 -6.98 -13.61
C LEU A 93 -12.44 -6.40 -14.64
N GLY A 94 -12.70 -7.09 -15.76
CA GLY A 94 -13.60 -6.63 -16.82
C GLY A 94 -13.01 -5.53 -17.70
N LEU A 95 -11.68 -5.35 -17.69
CA LEU A 95 -10.98 -4.32 -18.46
C LEU A 95 -10.61 -4.81 -19.88
N GLY A 96 -10.75 -6.11 -20.15
CA GLY A 96 -10.26 -6.77 -21.36
C GLY A 96 -8.79 -7.16 -21.25
N SER A 97 -8.36 -8.21 -21.96
CA SER A 97 -6.99 -8.74 -21.84
C SER A 97 -5.93 -7.72 -22.26
N GLY A 98 -4.83 -7.66 -21.50
CA GLY A 98 -3.66 -6.83 -21.82
C GLY A 98 -3.88 -5.32 -21.73
N ASN A 99 -4.90 -4.85 -21.00
CA ASN A 99 -5.20 -3.42 -20.83
C ASN A 99 -4.64 -2.80 -19.55
N LEU A 100 -4.02 -3.56 -18.64
CA LEU A 100 -3.25 -3.01 -17.53
C LEU A 100 -1.76 -2.85 -17.90
N ARG A 101 -1.18 -1.72 -17.52
CA ARG A 101 0.25 -1.40 -17.69
C ARG A 101 0.77 -0.68 -16.46
N PHE A 102 2.05 -0.85 -16.14
CA PHE A 102 2.69 -0.02 -15.13
C PHE A 102 2.56 1.45 -15.51
N ALA A 103 2.11 2.24 -14.55
CA ALA A 103 2.04 3.69 -14.70
C ALA A 103 3.45 4.29 -14.63
N ASP A 104 3.57 5.54 -15.07
CA ASP A 104 4.85 6.23 -15.02
C ASP A 104 5.24 6.51 -13.57
N SER A 105 6.50 6.26 -13.24
CA SER A 105 7.15 6.69 -12.00
C SER A 105 6.89 8.16 -11.65
N ALA A 106 6.85 9.06 -12.63
CA ALA A 106 6.58 10.49 -12.41
C ALA A 106 5.14 10.74 -11.94
N GLU A 107 4.17 9.92 -12.35
CA GLU A 107 2.78 10.02 -11.89
C GLU A 107 2.63 9.58 -10.43
N LEU A 108 3.56 8.75 -9.94
CA LEU A 108 3.48 8.18 -8.60
C LEU A 108 3.62 9.26 -7.53
N THR A 109 4.52 10.22 -7.71
CA THR A 109 4.68 11.37 -6.82
C THR A 109 3.40 12.21 -6.77
N ASN A 110 2.75 12.43 -7.93
CA ASN A 110 1.52 13.22 -8.01
C ASN A 110 0.29 12.52 -7.38
N TYR A 111 0.32 11.19 -7.28
CA TYR A 111 -0.76 10.41 -6.69
C TYR A 111 -0.52 10.05 -5.23
N LEU A 112 0.72 9.79 -4.81
CA LEU A 112 1.00 9.18 -3.51
C LEU A 112 2.01 9.96 -2.66
N ASP A 113 2.60 11.05 -3.18
CA ASP A 113 3.63 11.85 -2.51
C ASP A 113 4.86 11.04 -2.05
N ILE A 114 5.18 9.97 -2.78
CA ILE A 114 6.34 9.11 -2.53
C ILE A 114 7.19 9.01 -3.79
N LEU A 115 8.50 8.82 -3.61
CA LEU A 115 9.44 8.66 -4.71
C LEU A 115 9.29 7.29 -5.38
N PRO A 116 9.57 7.18 -6.69
CA PRO A 116 9.66 5.91 -7.38
C PRO A 116 10.55 4.91 -6.64
N GLY A 117 10.13 3.64 -6.59
CA GLY A 117 10.81 2.58 -5.84
C GLY A 117 10.39 2.46 -4.37
N ASN A 118 9.61 3.39 -3.83
CA ASN A 118 9.16 3.37 -2.43
C ASN A 118 7.65 3.13 -2.29
N VAL A 119 7.04 2.47 -3.27
CA VAL A 119 5.59 2.27 -3.35
C VAL A 119 5.09 1.48 -2.15
N THR A 120 4.17 2.05 -1.38
CA THR A 120 3.68 1.48 -0.12
C THR A 120 2.22 1.87 0.16
N PRO A 121 1.38 0.97 0.71
CA PRO A 121 0.00 1.30 1.04
C PRO A 121 -0.04 2.27 2.22
N LEU A 122 1.07 2.41 2.97
CA LEU A 122 1.18 3.36 4.06
C LEU A 122 1.06 4.83 3.60
N ALA A 123 1.13 5.10 2.29
CA ALA A 123 0.81 6.42 1.73
C ALA A 123 -0.68 6.78 1.91
N PHE A 124 -1.60 5.81 2.05
CA PHE A 124 -3.04 6.08 2.20
C PHE A 124 -3.39 6.92 3.43
N HIS A 125 -2.49 7.06 4.41
CA HIS A 125 -2.66 7.94 5.56
C HIS A 125 -2.93 9.40 5.15
N LEU A 126 -2.47 9.83 3.98
CA LEU A 126 -2.73 11.16 3.43
C LEU A 126 -4.23 11.44 3.19
N LEU A 127 -5.06 10.41 3.07
CA LEU A 127 -6.51 10.54 2.94
C LEU A 127 -7.21 10.87 4.28
N HIS A 128 -6.54 10.65 5.41
CA HIS A 128 -7.12 10.86 6.73
C HIS A 128 -7.08 12.35 7.13
N PRO A 129 -8.18 12.96 7.64
CA PRO A 129 -8.24 14.38 7.98
C PRO A 129 -7.15 14.85 8.96
N LYS A 130 -6.90 14.09 10.03
CA LYS A 130 -5.83 14.43 11.01
C LYS A 130 -4.43 14.48 10.40
N VAL A 131 -4.17 13.69 9.35
CA VAL A 131 -2.89 13.76 8.63
C VAL A 131 -2.87 15.00 7.76
N GLN A 132 -3.97 15.33 7.08
CA GLN A 132 -4.09 16.53 6.24
C GLN A 132 -3.93 17.83 7.05
N GLU A 133 -4.31 17.87 8.31
CA GLU A 133 -4.00 18.99 9.22
C GLU A 133 -2.49 19.21 9.40
N LYS A 134 -1.70 18.12 9.40
CA LYS A 134 -0.23 18.17 9.45
C LYS A 134 0.41 18.31 8.07
N ARG A 135 -0.32 17.94 7.02
CA ARG A 135 0.09 17.94 5.61
C ARG A 135 -0.88 18.76 4.73
N PRO A 136 -1.06 20.07 4.98
CA PRO A 136 -1.96 20.88 4.14
C PRO A 136 -1.48 20.97 2.69
N ASP A 137 -0.20 20.70 2.43
CA ASP A 137 0.41 20.66 1.10
C ASP A 137 -0.21 19.58 0.20
N VAL A 138 -0.67 18.44 0.75
CA VAL A 138 -1.29 17.37 -0.06
C VAL A 138 -2.72 17.68 -0.52
N LEU A 139 -3.29 18.79 -0.03
CA LEU A 139 -4.60 19.31 -0.41
C LEU A 139 -4.52 20.36 -1.52
N VAL A 140 -3.33 20.87 -1.85
CA VAL A 140 -3.16 21.94 -2.84
C VAL A 140 -3.36 21.38 -4.25
N SER A 141 -4.29 21.96 -5.00
CA SER A 141 -4.47 21.74 -6.44
C SER A 141 -3.91 22.91 -7.24
N THR A 142 -3.46 22.64 -8.47
CA THR A 142 -3.13 23.68 -9.47
C THR A 142 -4.11 23.61 -10.64
N GLU A 143 -4.03 24.56 -11.57
CA GLU A 143 -4.86 24.52 -12.79
C GLU A 143 -4.59 23.26 -13.64
N GLU A 144 -3.36 22.75 -13.59
CA GLU A 144 -2.92 21.60 -14.39
C GLU A 144 -3.05 20.26 -13.66
N ASN A 145 -2.98 20.26 -12.32
CA ASN A 145 -2.91 19.05 -11.52
C ASN A 145 -3.86 19.09 -10.32
N PRO A 146 -4.74 18.08 -10.16
CA PRO A 146 -5.49 17.91 -8.92
C PRO A 146 -4.55 17.68 -7.74
N SER A 147 -5.02 17.95 -6.52
CA SER A 147 -4.25 17.66 -5.31
C SER A 147 -3.98 16.16 -5.16
N ILE A 148 -2.94 15.81 -4.40
CA ILE A 148 -2.59 14.41 -4.09
C ILE A 148 -3.81 13.67 -3.54
N VAL A 149 -4.51 14.26 -2.55
CA VAL A 149 -5.72 13.66 -1.96
C VAL A 149 -6.83 13.46 -3.01
N SER A 150 -7.02 14.41 -3.92
CA SER A 150 -8.00 14.28 -5.00
C SER A 150 -7.63 13.14 -5.96
N ASN A 151 -6.35 13.02 -6.32
CA ASN A 151 -5.84 11.93 -7.15
C ASN A 151 -6.01 10.57 -6.47
N MET A 152 -5.65 10.44 -5.19
CA MET A 152 -5.79 9.19 -4.43
C MET A 152 -7.22 8.67 -4.38
N LYS A 153 -8.21 9.57 -4.29
CA LYS A 153 -9.64 9.20 -4.28
C LYS A 153 -10.14 8.60 -5.60
N THR A 154 -9.38 8.74 -6.68
CA THR A 154 -9.72 8.14 -7.99
C THR A 154 -9.16 6.73 -8.18
N LEU A 155 -8.32 6.26 -7.26
CA LEU A 155 -7.64 4.98 -7.38
C LEU A 155 -8.61 3.81 -7.23
N THR A 156 -8.56 2.87 -8.17
CA THR A 156 -9.09 1.53 -7.94
C THR A 156 -8.08 0.72 -7.14
N ILE A 157 -8.41 0.36 -5.90
CA ILE A 157 -7.52 -0.38 -5.02
C ILE A 157 -7.77 -1.88 -5.15
N ILE A 158 -6.70 -2.64 -5.31
CA ILE A 158 -6.69 -4.10 -5.41
C ILE A 158 -5.82 -4.66 -4.29
N VAL A 159 -6.37 -5.58 -3.50
CA VAL A 159 -5.64 -6.26 -2.42
C VAL A 159 -5.63 -7.76 -2.69
N ASP A 160 -4.46 -8.37 -2.63
CA ASP A 160 -4.29 -9.83 -2.68
C ASP A 160 -5.08 -10.49 -1.53
N ALA A 161 -5.90 -11.48 -1.86
CA ALA A 161 -6.67 -12.24 -0.88
C ALA A 161 -5.78 -12.84 0.23
N LYS A 162 -4.52 -13.19 -0.05
CA LYS A 162 -3.55 -13.70 0.95
C LYS A 162 -3.20 -12.72 2.06
N ILE A 163 -3.39 -11.41 1.82
CA ILE A 163 -3.17 -10.35 2.79
C ILE A 163 -4.32 -10.27 3.78
N LEU A 164 -5.55 -10.57 3.35
CA LEU A 164 -6.76 -10.43 4.18
C LEU A 164 -7.21 -11.74 4.82
N ARG A 165 -7.01 -12.87 4.15
CA ARG A 165 -7.39 -14.20 4.68
C ARG A 165 -6.59 -14.52 5.94
N LYS A 166 -7.31 -14.73 7.04
CA LYS A 166 -6.72 -15.08 8.33
C LYS A 166 -6.44 -16.58 8.42
N SER A 167 -5.30 -16.91 9.03
CA SER A 167 -5.03 -18.26 9.49
C SER A 167 -5.64 -18.48 10.88
N LYS A 168 -6.12 -19.70 11.15
CA LYS A 168 -6.53 -20.12 12.50
C LYS A 168 -5.36 -20.66 13.32
N GLU A 169 -4.24 -20.95 12.68
CA GLU A 169 -3.10 -21.64 13.28
C GLU A 169 -2.00 -20.66 13.74
N PHE A 170 -1.86 -19.54 13.04
CA PHE A 170 -0.82 -18.55 13.30
C PHE A 170 -1.33 -17.12 13.05
N THR A 171 -0.68 -16.17 13.68
CA THR A 171 -0.85 -14.74 13.39
C THR A 171 0.00 -14.36 12.18
N THR A 172 -0.60 -13.68 11.20
CA THR A 172 0.16 -13.12 10.09
C THR A 172 0.54 -11.67 10.40
N MET A 173 1.83 -11.38 10.32
CA MET A 173 2.40 -10.02 10.36
C MET A 173 2.76 -9.59 8.94
N LEU A 174 2.27 -8.44 8.52
CA LEU A 174 2.51 -7.84 7.21
C LEU A 174 3.62 -6.80 7.33
N LEU A 175 4.50 -6.74 6.34
CA LEU A 175 5.65 -5.84 6.32
C LEU A 175 5.54 -4.89 5.12
N PHE A 176 5.63 -3.59 5.42
CA PHE A 176 5.58 -2.52 4.43
C PHE A 176 6.68 -1.49 4.66
N HIS A 177 7.18 -0.87 3.60
CA HIS A 177 8.09 0.26 3.70
C HIS A 177 7.37 1.52 4.24
N PRO A 178 7.93 2.24 5.24
CA PRO A 178 7.34 3.47 5.76
C PRO A 178 7.72 4.68 4.89
N LEU A 179 7.25 4.67 3.63
CA LEU A 179 7.49 5.68 2.60
C LEU A 179 8.91 5.71 2.01
N HIS A 180 9.85 4.95 2.56
CA HIS A 180 11.19 4.72 2.00
C HIS A 180 11.68 3.28 2.23
N ASN A 181 12.63 2.82 1.41
CA ASN A 181 13.11 1.43 1.39
C ASN A 181 14.20 1.07 2.42
N CYS A 182 14.74 2.05 3.16
CA CYS A 182 15.69 1.81 4.28
C CYS A 182 15.03 1.41 5.61
N ALA A 183 13.74 1.06 5.59
CA ALA A 183 13.04 0.55 6.77
C ALA A 183 11.86 -0.34 6.38
N SER A 184 11.40 -1.14 7.34
CA SER A 184 10.21 -1.97 7.24
C SER A 184 9.36 -1.79 8.49
N THR A 185 8.08 -1.51 8.30
CA THR A 185 7.06 -1.43 9.36
C THR A 185 6.21 -2.69 9.33
N SER A 186 6.22 -3.40 10.45
CA SER A 186 5.42 -4.59 10.70
C SER A 186 4.10 -4.24 11.37
N MET A 187 3.01 -4.88 10.95
CA MET A 187 1.69 -4.78 11.58
C MET A 187 0.90 -6.06 11.35
N SER A 188 -0.03 -6.39 12.24
CA SER A 188 -0.92 -7.54 12.05
C SER A 188 -1.92 -7.30 10.90
N GLN A 189 -2.54 -8.38 10.40
CA GLN A 189 -3.64 -8.26 9.42
C GLN A 189 -4.79 -7.37 9.92
N ASP A 190 -5.12 -7.48 11.21
CA ASP A 190 -6.18 -6.67 11.83
C ASP A 190 -5.84 -5.19 11.86
N GLU A 191 -4.58 -4.88 12.16
CA GLU A 191 -4.07 -3.51 12.11
C GLU A 191 -4.04 -2.96 10.69
N PHE A 192 -3.67 -3.77 9.69
CA PHE A 192 -3.72 -3.36 8.29
C PHE A 192 -5.16 -3.07 7.84
N ILE A 193 -6.12 -3.93 8.18
CA ILE A 193 -7.54 -3.71 7.87
C ILE A 193 -8.05 -2.43 8.55
N LYS A 194 -7.74 -2.25 9.84
CA LYS A 194 -8.07 -1.02 10.58
C LYS A 194 -7.48 0.20 9.89
N TYR A 195 -6.18 0.17 9.59
CA TYR A 195 -5.48 1.25 8.92
C TYR A 195 -6.14 1.63 7.59
N MET A 196 -6.45 0.64 6.74
CA MET A 196 -7.09 0.89 5.45
C MET A 196 -8.50 1.49 5.61
N LYS A 197 -9.30 1.01 6.56
CA LYS A 197 -10.63 1.56 6.85
C LYS A 197 -10.57 3.00 7.32
N GLU A 198 -9.68 3.31 8.25
CA GLU A 198 -9.51 4.67 8.79
C GLU A 198 -9.03 5.64 7.70
N CYS A 199 -8.14 5.19 6.82
CA CYS A 199 -7.62 6.03 5.73
C CYS A 199 -8.64 6.26 4.60
N LEU A 200 -9.31 5.20 4.15
CA LEU A 200 -10.20 5.25 2.99
C LEU A 200 -11.62 5.73 3.37
N GLY A 201 -12.04 5.47 4.60
CA GLY A 201 -13.45 5.47 5.01
C GLY A 201 -14.16 4.16 4.66
N GLU A 202 -15.21 3.83 5.41
CA GLU A 202 -15.94 2.56 5.28
C GLU A 202 -16.49 2.34 3.87
N ASP A 203 -17.13 3.34 3.25
CA ASP A 203 -17.73 3.20 1.92
C ASP A 203 -16.70 2.89 0.81
N ALA A 204 -15.51 3.49 0.90
CA ALA A 204 -14.43 3.25 -0.05
C ALA A 204 -13.72 1.92 0.24
N TRP A 205 -13.57 1.55 1.52
CA TRP A 205 -13.07 0.24 1.92
C TRP A 205 -13.95 -0.89 1.34
N MET A 206 -15.27 -0.74 1.39
CA MET A 206 -16.21 -1.71 0.81
C MET A 206 -16.09 -1.85 -0.72
N GLN A 207 -15.49 -0.87 -1.40
CA GLN A 207 -15.23 -0.89 -2.84
C GLN A 207 -13.85 -1.43 -3.21
N VAL A 208 -12.98 -1.70 -2.22
CA VAL A 208 -11.69 -2.34 -2.46
C VAL A 208 -11.92 -3.70 -3.11
N ILE A 209 -11.20 -3.94 -4.21
CA ILE A 209 -11.25 -5.21 -4.91
C ILE A 209 -10.31 -6.17 -4.20
N VAL A 210 -10.84 -7.29 -3.73
CA VAL A 210 -10.00 -8.39 -3.27
C VAL A 210 -9.76 -9.31 -4.46
N TYR A 211 -8.51 -9.66 -4.74
CA TYR A 211 -8.16 -10.55 -5.84
C TYR A 211 -7.37 -11.75 -5.35
N ASP A 212 -7.90 -12.95 -5.59
CA ASP A 212 -7.18 -14.19 -5.34
C ASP A 212 -6.31 -14.50 -6.57
N PHE A 213 -5.02 -14.26 -6.43
CA PHE A 213 -4.04 -14.52 -7.50
C PHE A 213 -3.78 -16.01 -7.74
N GLU A 214 -4.12 -16.90 -6.81
CA GLU A 214 -3.96 -18.33 -7.00
C GLU A 214 -5.12 -18.91 -7.81
N THR A 215 -6.35 -18.53 -7.48
CA THR A 215 -7.56 -19.03 -8.16
C THR A 215 -8.03 -18.13 -9.30
N ASN A 216 -7.39 -16.98 -9.50
CA ASN A 216 -7.81 -15.94 -10.44
C ASN A 216 -9.27 -15.47 -10.20
N ALA A 217 -9.67 -15.37 -8.94
CA ALA A 217 -11.02 -14.96 -8.57
C ALA A 217 -11.05 -13.48 -8.12
N LYS A 218 -12.01 -12.73 -8.66
CA LYS A 218 -12.37 -11.42 -8.13
C LYS A 218 -13.34 -11.60 -6.98
N LEU A 219 -12.98 -11.06 -5.83
CA LEU A 219 -13.69 -11.11 -4.55
C LEU A 219 -13.95 -9.69 -4.04
N SER A 220 -14.69 -9.61 -2.94
CA SER A 220 -14.91 -8.41 -2.13
C SER A 220 -14.29 -8.57 -0.74
N VAL A 221 -14.22 -7.47 0.02
CA VAL A 221 -13.76 -7.50 1.41
C VAL A 221 -14.63 -8.32 2.35
N ASN A 222 -15.88 -8.65 1.95
CA ASN A 222 -16.77 -9.52 2.72
C ASN A 222 -16.55 -11.01 2.46
N ASP A 223 -15.83 -11.36 1.40
CA ASP A 223 -15.63 -12.75 0.99
C ASP A 223 -14.39 -13.39 1.65
N VAL A 224 -13.62 -12.64 2.44
CA VAL A 224 -12.30 -13.04 2.99
C VAL A 224 -12.15 -12.80 4.48
#